data_AF-A0A1G5INM7-F1
#
_entry.id   AF-A0A1G5INM7-F1
#
_cell.length_a   1.000
_cell.length_b   1.000
_cell.length_c   1.000
_cell.angle_alpha   90.00
_cell.angle_beta   90.00
_cell.angle_gamma   90.00
#
_symmetry.space_group_name_H-M   'P 1'
#
loop_
_entity.id
_entity.type
_entity.pdbx_description
1 polymer ?
#
loop_
_entity_poly.entity_id
_entity_poly.type
_entity_poly.pdbx_seq_one_letter_code
_entity_poly.pdbx_strand_id
1 'polypeptide(L)'
;MLVCDKCGAGINEGAKFCSQCGDPVTEADRVMSPIQQDHTANVEITFGQSSSSNFDKAIQICKNLPSYVVSGEGKQTKYKISLPITEVDLLINLYDLVGSWKSSQMLIAGQPASKKDLTYHGVGCYRNRQKAYKPDQYCFGERDYEANIWGCKKLNMPISQWGGGWLDYGKFDNSGKWHFDKNRIKHDLEIAINDYGLCPVLNRQSVFETLEKLPDSINPKKDPKWDYRTSYEKVKGEYQDIAVGIKPIIQKINGYVIGSYRPTWHLEEDSNDLNEITSTKEKKRTKITKPKKKSKIIWWVIGLLILFYFLGKS
;
A
#
# COMPACT_ATOMS: atom_id res chain seq x y z
N MET A 1 12.29 -29.50 -8.22
CA MET A 1 13.19 -29.01 -9.29
C MET A 1 14.37 -28.34 -8.62
N LEU A 2 15.55 -28.96 -8.65
CA LEU A 2 16.78 -28.41 -8.04
C LEU A 2 17.27 -27.21 -8.87
N VAL A 3 17.80 -26.18 -8.22
CA VAL A 3 18.34 -24.99 -8.90
C VAL A 3 19.75 -24.78 -8.39
N CYS A 4 20.71 -24.64 -9.32
CA CYS A 4 22.11 -24.44 -8.96
C CYS A 4 22.29 -23.13 -8.21
N ASP A 5 22.81 -23.18 -7.00
CA ASP A 5 23.10 -22.02 -6.14
C ASP A 5 24.11 -21.03 -6.77
N LYS A 6 25.03 -21.53 -7.59
CA LYS A 6 26.10 -20.75 -8.20
C LYS A 6 25.70 -20.01 -9.47
N CYS A 7 24.82 -20.60 -10.29
CA CYS A 7 24.46 -20.02 -11.60
C CYS A 7 22.96 -19.90 -11.88
N GLY A 8 22.10 -20.44 -11.01
CA GLY A 8 20.65 -20.36 -11.15
C GLY A 8 20.03 -21.29 -12.20
N ALA A 9 20.81 -22.16 -12.84
CA ALA A 9 20.27 -23.11 -13.83
C ALA A 9 19.45 -24.23 -13.17
N GLY A 10 18.38 -24.65 -13.84
CA GLY A 10 17.60 -25.83 -13.43
C GLY A 10 18.42 -27.11 -13.54
N ILE A 11 18.42 -27.91 -12.48
CA ILE A 11 19.13 -29.19 -12.39
C ILE A 11 18.10 -30.33 -12.53
N ASN A 12 18.39 -31.25 -13.44
CA ASN A 12 17.58 -32.46 -13.65
C ASN A 12 17.67 -33.39 -12.44
N GLU A 13 16.57 -34.06 -12.12
CA GLU A 13 16.49 -34.98 -10.99
C GLU A 13 17.53 -36.12 -11.13
N GLY A 14 18.35 -36.34 -10.10
CA GLY A 14 19.44 -37.32 -10.09
C GLY A 14 20.78 -36.86 -10.70
N ALA A 15 20.90 -35.62 -11.18
CA ALA A 15 22.18 -35.09 -11.66
C ALA A 15 23.18 -34.88 -10.51
N LYS A 16 24.46 -35.23 -10.75
CA LYS A 16 25.57 -35.02 -9.78
C LYS A 16 26.25 -33.65 -9.91
N PHE A 17 26.10 -33.00 -11.07
CA PHE A 17 26.69 -31.68 -11.38
C PHE A 17 25.70 -30.83 -12.19
N CYS A 18 25.79 -29.51 -12.07
CA CYS A 18 25.05 -28.57 -12.92
C CYS A 18 25.52 -28.68 -14.37
N SER A 19 24.58 -28.87 -15.30
CA SER A 19 24.85 -29.00 -16.73
C SER A 19 25.32 -27.71 -17.39
N GLN A 20 25.18 -26.55 -16.72
CA GLN A 20 25.56 -25.24 -17.25
C GLN A 20 26.92 -24.75 -16.74
N CYS A 21 27.19 -24.85 -15.45
CA CYS A 21 28.43 -24.30 -14.85
C CYS A 21 29.38 -25.36 -14.27
N GLY A 22 28.98 -26.63 -14.23
CA GLY A 22 29.81 -27.73 -13.73
C GLY A 22 29.92 -27.83 -12.20
N ASP A 23 29.18 -27.01 -11.45
CA ASP A 23 29.22 -27.06 -9.98
C ASP A 23 28.57 -28.35 -9.44
N PRO A 24 29.14 -29.00 -8.41
CA PRO A 24 28.58 -30.21 -7.83
C PRO A 24 27.25 -29.92 -7.12
N VAL A 25 26.28 -30.82 -7.29
CA VAL A 25 24.98 -30.68 -6.62
C VAL A 25 25.13 -30.98 -5.14
N THR A 26 24.82 -30.01 -4.29
CA THR A 26 24.89 -30.08 -2.83
C THR A 26 23.51 -29.91 -2.19
N GLU A 27 23.42 -30.03 -0.87
CA GLU A 27 22.17 -29.81 -0.13
C GLU A 27 21.68 -28.35 -0.21
N ALA A 28 22.55 -27.41 -0.58
CA ALA A 28 22.19 -26.02 -0.83
C ALA A 28 21.34 -25.84 -2.11
N ASP A 29 21.37 -26.79 -3.04
CA ASP A 29 20.62 -26.75 -4.30
C ASP A 29 19.14 -27.20 -4.16
N ARG A 30 18.70 -27.49 -2.91
CA ARG A 30 17.31 -27.86 -2.59
C ARG A 30 16.39 -26.64 -2.65
N VAL A 31 15.80 -26.46 -3.83
CA VAL A 31 14.49 -25.83 -4.09
C VAL A 31 14.01 -24.82 -3.03
N MET A 32 14.41 -23.55 -3.19
CA MET A 32 13.40 -22.50 -3.11
C MET A 32 12.39 -22.79 -4.22
N SER A 33 11.13 -22.95 -3.82
CA SER A 33 10.00 -23.33 -4.69
C SER A 33 10.01 -22.57 -6.03
N PRO A 34 9.76 -23.22 -7.17
CA PRO A 34 9.62 -22.53 -8.44
C PRO A 34 8.40 -21.60 -8.35
N ILE A 35 8.63 -20.29 -8.57
CA ILE A 35 7.64 -19.25 -8.89
C ILE A 35 6.29 -19.46 -8.17
N GLN A 36 6.22 -19.18 -6.86
CA GLN A 36 4.91 -18.95 -6.26
C GLN A 36 4.48 -17.53 -6.63
N GLN A 37 3.47 -17.42 -7.50
CA GLN A 37 2.53 -16.32 -7.41
C GLN A 37 2.16 -16.18 -5.94
N ASP A 38 2.33 -14.99 -5.35
CA ASP A 38 1.99 -14.69 -3.95
C ASP A 38 0.62 -15.32 -3.64
N HIS A 39 0.63 -16.47 -2.95
CA HIS A 39 -0.58 -17.23 -2.73
C HIS A 39 -1.46 -16.40 -1.81
N THR A 40 -2.58 -15.91 -2.34
CA THR A 40 -3.63 -15.32 -1.50
C THR A 40 -3.91 -16.28 -0.35
N ALA A 41 -3.60 -15.86 0.87
CA ALA A 41 -3.73 -16.72 2.04
C ALA A 41 -5.19 -17.18 2.19
N ASN A 42 -5.39 -18.41 2.64
CA ASN A 42 -6.72 -18.87 3.05
C ASN A 42 -6.92 -18.64 4.56
N VAL A 43 -8.15 -18.27 4.90
CA VAL A 43 -8.63 -18.10 6.26
C VAL A 43 -9.59 -19.22 6.58
N GLU A 44 -9.26 -20.00 7.60
CA GLU A 44 -10.11 -21.05 8.12
C GLU A 44 -10.81 -20.56 9.37
N ILE A 45 -12.13 -20.72 9.45
CA ILE A 45 -12.90 -20.48 10.67
C ILE A 45 -13.56 -21.79 11.06
N THR A 46 -13.28 -22.25 12.28
CA THR A 46 -13.87 -23.47 12.85
C THR A 46 -14.57 -23.13 14.15
N PHE A 47 -15.77 -23.67 14.38
CA PHE A 47 -16.49 -23.53 15.64
C PHE A 47 -17.35 -24.76 15.94
N GLY A 48 -17.64 -24.99 17.21
CA GLY A 48 -18.53 -26.06 17.65
C GLY A 48 -19.99 -25.64 17.78
N GLN A 49 -20.84 -26.55 18.25
CA GLN A 49 -22.18 -26.20 18.73
C GLN A 49 -22.13 -25.08 19.79
N SER A 50 -23.14 -24.20 19.77
CA SER A 50 -23.22 -23.03 20.66
C SER A 50 -24.67 -22.73 21.04
N SER A 51 -24.89 -22.28 22.28
CA SER A 51 -26.20 -21.78 22.75
C SER A 51 -26.47 -20.31 22.39
N SER A 52 -25.54 -19.65 21.70
CA SER A 52 -25.68 -18.26 21.27
C SER A 52 -26.87 -18.10 20.30
N SER A 53 -27.61 -17.00 20.42
CA SER A 53 -28.64 -16.61 19.44
C SER A 53 -28.08 -16.39 18.03
N ASN A 54 -26.76 -16.20 17.88
CA ASN A 54 -26.10 -16.04 16.60
C ASN A 54 -25.81 -17.38 15.89
N PHE A 55 -26.05 -18.53 16.55
CA PHE A 55 -25.68 -19.85 16.02
C PHE A 55 -26.35 -20.17 14.69
N ASP A 56 -27.67 -20.09 14.61
CA ASP A 56 -28.41 -20.43 13.39
C ASP A 56 -28.01 -19.51 12.22
N LYS A 57 -27.79 -18.23 12.50
CA LYS A 57 -27.31 -17.26 11.50
C LYS A 57 -25.93 -17.62 10.97
N ALA A 58 -24.99 -17.99 11.84
CA ALA A 58 -23.65 -18.42 11.42
C ALA A 58 -23.72 -19.69 10.56
N ILE A 59 -24.54 -20.67 10.95
CA ILE A 59 -24.74 -21.91 10.17
C ILE A 59 -25.36 -21.63 8.80
N GLN A 60 -26.37 -20.75 8.72
CA GLN A 60 -26.98 -20.37 7.45
C GLN A 60 -25.96 -19.73 6.49
N ILE A 61 -25.11 -18.84 6.99
CA ILE A 61 -24.01 -18.26 6.20
C ILE A 61 -23.08 -19.37 5.72
N CYS A 62 -22.62 -20.25 6.62
CA CYS A 62 -21.70 -21.32 6.28
C CYS A 62 -22.26 -22.30 5.26
N LYS A 63 -23.52 -22.73 5.38
CA LYS A 63 -24.15 -23.70 4.45
C LYS A 63 -24.19 -23.22 2.99
N ASN A 64 -24.15 -21.91 2.77
CA ASN A 64 -24.13 -21.33 1.43
C ASN A 64 -22.71 -21.24 0.83
N LEU A 65 -21.67 -21.65 1.57
CA LEU A 65 -20.29 -21.60 1.12
C LEU A 65 -19.83 -22.97 0.62
N PRO A 66 -19.19 -23.06 -0.56
CA PRO A 66 -18.68 -24.32 -1.10
C PRO A 66 -17.66 -25.02 -0.20
N SER A 67 -16.93 -24.25 0.62
CA SER A 67 -15.90 -24.74 1.53
C SER A 67 -16.44 -25.32 2.84
N TYR A 68 -17.76 -25.34 3.04
CA TYR A 68 -18.35 -25.73 4.30
C TYR A 68 -18.24 -27.23 4.56
N VAL A 69 -17.68 -27.58 5.70
CA VAL A 69 -17.47 -28.95 6.14
C VAL A 69 -17.98 -29.10 7.56
N VAL A 70 -18.65 -30.22 7.82
CA VAL A 70 -19.06 -30.65 9.17
C VAL A 70 -18.30 -31.92 9.52
N SER A 71 -17.79 -32.00 10.75
CA SER A 71 -17.07 -33.17 11.24
C SER A 71 -17.44 -33.47 12.69
N GLY A 72 -17.34 -34.74 13.10
CA GLY A 72 -17.71 -35.19 14.44
C GLY A 72 -19.23 -35.36 14.64
N GLU A 73 -19.62 -35.84 15.82
CA GLU A 73 -21.01 -36.15 16.16
C GLU A 73 -21.43 -35.53 17.50
N GLY A 74 -22.72 -35.18 17.61
CA GLY A 74 -23.32 -34.66 18.83
C GLY A 74 -22.59 -33.42 19.39
N LYS A 75 -22.14 -33.50 20.65
CA LYS A 75 -21.43 -32.40 21.32
C LYS A 75 -20.03 -32.12 20.76
N GLN A 76 -19.47 -33.04 19.96
CA GLN A 76 -18.16 -32.88 19.32
C GLN A 76 -18.26 -32.39 17.87
N THR A 77 -19.46 -32.04 17.40
CA THR A 77 -19.67 -31.50 16.06
C THR A 77 -18.87 -30.20 15.87
N LYS A 78 -18.06 -30.14 14.82
CA LYS A 78 -17.30 -28.98 14.40
C LYS A 78 -17.72 -28.56 13.00
N TYR A 79 -17.95 -27.27 12.85
CA TYR A 79 -18.28 -26.59 11.61
C TYR A 79 -17.04 -25.84 11.13
N LYS A 80 -16.62 -26.07 9.89
CA LYS A 80 -15.43 -25.45 9.30
C LYS A 80 -15.78 -24.82 7.96
N ILE A 81 -15.20 -23.65 7.69
CA ILE A 81 -15.12 -23.04 6.37
C ILE A 81 -13.67 -22.67 6.06
N SER A 82 -13.34 -22.51 4.78
CA SER A 82 -12.03 -22.04 4.32
C SER A 82 -12.25 -21.13 3.11
N LEU A 83 -11.92 -19.85 3.26
CA LEU A 83 -12.12 -18.83 2.23
C LEU A 83 -10.81 -18.09 1.94
N PRO A 84 -10.60 -17.59 0.71
CA PRO A 84 -9.46 -16.73 0.45
C PRO A 84 -9.58 -15.44 1.27
N ILE A 85 -8.46 -14.92 1.76
CA ILE A 85 -8.40 -13.72 2.59
C ILE A 85 -8.91 -12.47 1.86
N THR A 86 -9.09 -12.52 0.54
CA THR A 86 -9.76 -11.48 -0.26
C THR A 86 -11.23 -11.30 0.11
N GLU A 87 -11.89 -12.30 0.68
CA GLU A 87 -13.28 -12.25 1.17
C GLU A 87 -13.40 -11.57 2.55
N VAL A 88 -12.66 -10.46 2.75
CA VAL A 88 -12.43 -9.81 4.05
C VAL A 88 -13.73 -9.47 4.78
N ASP A 89 -14.72 -8.91 4.08
CA ASP A 89 -15.98 -8.49 4.70
C ASP A 89 -16.80 -9.70 5.19
N LEU A 90 -16.84 -10.79 4.41
CA LEU A 90 -17.52 -12.03 4.82
C LEU A 90 -16.81 -12.68 6.02
N LEU A 91 -15.49 -12.72 6.01
CA LEU A 91 -14.67 -13.25 7.10
C LEU A 91 -14.88 -12.47 8.40
N ILE A 92 -14.87 -11.13 8.35
CA ILE A 92 -15.14 -10.27 9.50
C ILE A 92 -16.57 -10.50 10.02
N ASN A 93 -17.55 -10.53 9.13
CA ASN A 93 -18.96 -10.73 9.51
C ASN A 93 -19.17 -12.08 10.20
N LEU A 94 -18.54 -13.15 9.70
CA LEU A 94 -18.63 -14.46 10.34
C LEU A 94 -17.90 -14.47 11.69
N TYR A 95 -16.70 -13.90 11.75
CA TYR A 95 -15.95 -13.79 13.01
C TYR A 95 -16.73 -13.01 14.07
N ASP A 96 -17.48 -11.97 13.70
CA ASP A 96 -18.31 -11.20 14.64
C ASP A 96 -19.47 -12.01 15.22
N LEU A 97 -19.93 -13.06 14.53
CA LEU A 97 -20.95 -13.97 15.04
C LEU A 97 -20.36 -15.03 15.99
N VAL A 98 -19.20 -15.58 15.66
CA VAL A 98 -18.68 -16.82 16.29
C VAL A 98 -17.44 -16.62 17.15
N GLY A 99 -16.67 -15.54 16.93
CA GLY A 99 -15.32 -15.36 17.47
C GLY A 99 -15.22 -15.20 18.99
N SER A 100 -16.34 -14.95 19.67
CA SER A 100 -16.41 -14.93 21.14
C SER A 100 -16.72 -16.30 21.77
N TRP A 101 -17.03 -17.31 20.95
CA TRP A 101 -17.36 -18.64 21.45
C TRP A 101 -16.09 -19.41 21.83
N LYS A 102 -16.13 -20.13 22.96
CA LYS A 102 -14.99 -20.93 23.45
C LYS A 102 -14.51 -21.99 22.46
N SER A 103 -15.39 -22.47 21.60
CA SER A 103 -15.09 -23.50 20.58
C SER A 103 -14.61 -22.90 19.25
N SER A 104 -14.59 -21.57 19.11
CA SER A 104 -14.22 -20.90 17.87
C SER A 104 -12.71 -20.74 17.74
N GLN A 105 -12.21 -20.96 16.54
CA GLN A 105 -10.82 -20.75 16.14
C GLN A 105 -10.78 -20.16 14.73
N MET A 106 -9.90 -19.18 14.52
CA MET A 106 -9.56 -18.69 13.18
C MET A 106 -8.08 -18.94 12.91
N LEU A 107 -7.78 -19.44 11.71
CA LEU A 107 -6.42 -19.64 11.23
C LEU A 107 -6.22 -18.87 9.92
N ILE A 108 -5.07 -18.21 9.75
CA ILE A 108 -4.62 -17.65 8.46
C ILE A 108 -3.37 -18.41 8.06
N ALA A 109 -3.38 -19.05 6.89
CA ALA A 109 -2.28 -19.92 6.44
C ALA A 109 -1.86 -20.97 7.50
N GLY A 110 -2.84 -21.52 8.24
CA GLY A 110 -2.62 -22.51 9.29
C GLY A 110 -2.16 -21.95 10.65
N GLN A 111 -1.87 -20.65 10.75
CA GLN A 111 -1.45 -20.00 12.00
C GLN A 111 -2.64 -19.37 12.74
N PRO A 112 -2.71 -19.45 14.08
CA PRO A 112 -3.74 -18.78 14.86
C PRO A 112 -3.84 -17.29 14.54
N ALA A 113 -5.06 -16.82 14.32
CA ALA A 113 -5.34 -15.45 13.93
C ALA A 113 -6.56 -14.89 14.67
N SER A 114 -6.66 -13.56 14.65
CA SER A 114 -7.68 -12.77 15.32
C SER A 114 -8.36 -11.80 14.35
N LYS A 115 -9.46 -11.18 14.78
CA LYS A 115 -10.10 -10.10 13.99
C LYS A 115 -9.12 -9.00 13.59
N LYS A 116 -8.10 -8.73 14.41
CA LYS A 116 -7.11 -7.66 14.13
C LYS A 116 -6.35 -7.93 12.84
N ASP A 117 -6.03 -9.18 12.56
CA ASP A 117 -5.31 -9.60 11.36
C ASP A 117 -6.12 -9.35 10.09
N LEU A 118 -7.46 -9.28 10.19
CA LEU A 118 -8.36 -8.94 9.09
C LEU A 118 -8.65 -7.44 8.97
N THR A 119 -8.52 -6.68 10.06
CA THR A 119 -8.93 -5.26 10.10
C THR A 119 -7.77 -4.26 10.07
N TYR A 120 -6.56 -4.68 10.44
CA TYR A 120 -5.37 -3.83 10.48
C TYR A 120 -4.36 -4.19 9.39
N HIS A 121 -3.26 -3.43 9.32
CA HIS A 121 -2.11 -3.68 8.45
C HIS A 121 -2.49 -3.99 6.99
N GLY A 122 -1.95 -5.07 6.41
CA GLY A 122 -2.11 -5.42 5.00
C GLY A 122 -3.57 -5.66 4.61
N VAL A 123 -4.31 -6.46 5.38
CA VAL A 123 -5.70 -6.82 5.06
C VAL A 123 -6.64 -5.63 5.23
N GLY A 124 -6.47 -4.86 6.30
CA GLY A 124 -7.22 -3.62 6.51
C GLY A 124 -6.99 -2.60 5.40
N CYS A 125 -5.73 -2.44 4.96
CA CYS A 125 -5.37 -1.57 3.83
C CYS A 125 -6.01 -2.05 2.52
N TYR A 126 -5.96 -3.36 2.25
CA TYR A 126 -6.61 -3.98 1.09
C TYR A 126 -8.12 -3.75 1.09
N ARG A 127 -8.79 -3.90 2.23
CA ARG A 127 -10.22 -3.60 2.34
C ARG A 127 -10.56 -2.16 1.95
N ASN A 128 -9.71 -1.20 2.30
CA ASN A 128 -9.88 0.19 1.88
C ASN A 128 -9.60 0.38 0.39
N ARG A 129 -8.62 -0.34 -0.18
CA ARG A 129 -8.37 -0.38 -1.64
C ARG A 129 -9.61 -0.82 -2.41
N GLN A 130 -10.32 -1.85 -1.96
CA GLN A 130 -11.52 -2.35 -2.64
C GLN A 130 -12.67 -1.33 -2.68
N LYS A 131 -12.66 -0.35 -1.77
CA LYS A 131 -13.66 0.72 -1.68
C LYS A 131 -13.19 2.02 -2.34
N ALA A 132 -11.94 2.08 -2.79
CA ALA A 132 -11.38 3.26 -3.41
C ALA A 132 -11.94 3.47 -4.82
N TYR A 133 -12.04 4.73 -5.25
CA TYR A 133 -12.49 5.08 -6.60
C TYR A 133 -11.57 4.49 -7.69
N LYS A 134 -10.25 4.44 -7.44
CA LYS A 134 -9.24 3.84 -8.31
C LYS A 134 -8.41 2.80 -7.53
N PRO A 135 -8.86 1.54 -7.42
CA PRO A 135 -8.17 0.50 -6.64
C PRO A 135 -6.72 0.26 -7.06
N ASP A 136 -6.40 0.31 -8.35
CA ASP A 136 -5.03 0.12 -8.82
C ASP A 136 -4.13 1.30 -8.46
N GLN A 137 -4.60 2.54 -8.65
CA GLN A 137 -3.86 3.75 -8.24
C GLN A 137 -3.66 3.84 -6.73
N TYR A 138 -4.61 3.34 -5.94
CA TYR A 138 -4.59 3.44 -4.48
C TYR A 138 -3.29 2.94 -3.84
N CYS A 139 -2.68 1.90 -4.42
CA CYS A 139 -1.40 1.35 -3.94
C CYS A 139 -0.21 2.25 -4.26
N PHE A 140 -0.27 3.06 -5.32
CA PHE A 140 0.79 3.94 -5.77
C PHE A 140 0.70 5.37 -5.21
N GLY A 141 -0.37 5.68 -4.47
CA GLY A 141 -0.67 7.03 -3.97
C GLY A 141 -1.19 7.95 -5.08
N GLU A 142 -2.06 8.90 -4.76
CA GLU A 142 -2.58 9.87 -5.76
C GLU A 142 -1.91 11.24 -5.69
N ARG A 143 -1.45 11.60 -4.49
CA ARG A 143 -0.80 12.88 -4.18
C ARG A 143 0.72 12.73 -4.18
N ASP A 144 1.41 13.85 -4.37
CA ASP A 144 2.87 13.92 -4.47
C ASP A 144 3.61 13.30 -3.28
N TYR A 145 3.13 13.50 -2.04
CA TYR A 145 3.74 12.93 -0.84
C TYR A 145 3.43 11.43 -0.62
N GLU A 146 2.52 10.85 -1.41
CA GLU A 146 2.19 9.41 -1.36
C GLU A 146 2.70 8.63 -2.59
N ALA A 147 3.18 9.34 -3.60
CA ALA A 147 3.65 8.77 -4.85
C ALA A 147 4.74 7.73 -4.57
N ASN A 148 4.68 6.55 -5.19
CA ASN A 148 5.71 5.53 -5.04
C ASN A 148 5.78 4.63 -6.27
N ILE A 149 6.94 4.02 -6.52
CA ILE A 149 7.12 3.05 -7.63
C ILE A 149 6.97 1.60 -7.17
N TRP A 150 6.85 1.35 -5.88
CA TRP A 150 6.98 0.03 -5.27
C TRP A 150 5.72 -0.83 -5.38
N GLY A 151 4.58 -0.23 -5.77
CA GLY A 151 3.30 -0.95 -5.82
C GLY A 151 2.64 -1.12 -4.46
N CYS A 152 3.12 -0.41 -3.44
CA CYS A 152 2.48 -0.39 -2.12
C CYS A 152 2.87 0.85 -1.31
N LYS A 153 1.90 1.73 -1.05
CA LYS A 153 2.08 2.93 -0.23
C LYS A 153 2.39 2.64 1.24
N LYS A 154 2.14 1.41 1.69
CA LYS A 154 2.45 0.99 3.06
C LYS A 154 3.91 0.60 3.26
N LEU A 155 4.70 0.51 2.19
CA LEU A 155 6.15 0.36 2.30
C LEU A 155 6.84 1.63 2.80
N ASN A 156 6.11 2.76 2.89
CA ASN A 156 6.60 4.01 3.47
C ASN A 156 7.89 4.54 2.82
N MET A 157 8.07 4.26 1.53
CA MET A 157 9.16 4.77 0.71
C MET A 157 8.60 5.62 -0.44
N PRO A 158 7.94 6.75 -0.12
CA PRO A 158 7.37 7.62 -1.13
C PRO A 158 8.48 8.27 -1.96
N ILE A 159 8.06 8.90 -3.05
CA ILE A 159 8.90 9.66 -3.95
C ILE A 159 8.34 11.07 -4.02
N SER A 160 9.11 12.03 -3.53
CA SER A 160 8.78 13.45 -3.61
C SER A 160 9.44 14.09 -4.83
N GLN A 161 8.77 15.11 -5.40
CA GLN A 161 9.33 15.94 -6.48
C GLN A 161 10.57 16.71 -6.03
N TRP A 162 10.76 16.88 -4.72
CA TRP A 162 11.91 17.55 -4.12
C TRP A 162 13.06 16.59 -3.76
N GLY A 163 12.92 15.29 -4.05
CA GLY A 163 13.87 14.27 -3.63
C GLY A 163 13.69 13.87 -2.16
N GLY A 164 14.77 13.41 -1.51
CA GLY A 164 14.73 13.01 -0.09
C GLY A 164 14.31 11.56 0.16
N GLY A 165 14.29 11.18 1.44
CA GLY A 165 13.98 9.81 1.87
C GLY A 165 14.99 8.81 1.31
N TRP A 166 14.50 7.74 0.69
CA TRP A 166 15.37 6.72 0.09
C TRP A 166 16.17 7.23 -1.11
N LEU A 167 15.78 8.34 -1.74
CA LEU A 167 16.56 8.96 -2.81
C LEU A 167 17.89 9.54 -2.32
N ASP A 168 18.03 9.74 -1.00
CA ASP A 168 19.27 10.18 -0.36
C ASP A 168 20.19 9.00 0.00
N TYR A 169 19.78 7.77 -0.30
CA TYR A 169 20.59 6.58 -0.08
C TYR A 169 21.58 6.43 -1.22
N GLY A 170 22.68 7.16 -1.12
CA GLY A 170 23.70 7.18 -2.14
C GLY A 170 24.72 8.29 -1.94
N LYS A 171 25.54 8.50 -2.96
CA LYS A 171 26.54 9.58 -2.99
C LYS A 171 26.91 9.94 -4.42
N PHE A 172 27.37 11.17 -4.60
CA PHE A 172 28.01 11.58 -5.85
C PHE A 172 29.43 11.02 -5.94
N ASP A 173 29.83 10.61 -7.15
CA ASP A 173 31.23 10.46 -7.49
C ASP A 173 31.86 11.78 -7.95
N ASN A 174 33.16 11.75 -8.23
CA ASN A 174 33.92 12.92 -8.67
C ASN A 174 33.46 13.49 -10.03
N SER A 175 32.66 12.73 -10.80
CA SER A 175 32.10 13.18 -12.08
C SER A 175 30.70 13.80 -11.94
N GLY A 176 30.15 13.85 -10.73
CA GLY A 176 28.80 14.32 -10.46
C GLY A 176 27.72 13.29 -10.83
N LYS A 177 28.08 12.01 -10.93
CA LYS A 177 27.12 10.90 -11.09
C LYS A 177 26.69 10.42 -9.70
N TRP A 178 25.39 10.31 -9.48
CA TRP A 178 24.82 9.75 -8.25
C TRP A 178 24.90 8.23 -8.30
N HIS A 179 25.38 7.59 -7.23
CA HIS A 179 25.39 6.13 -7.07
C HIS A 179 24.45 5.76 -5.92
N PHE A 180 23.45 4.92 -6.19
CA PHE A 180 22.53 4.47 -5.16
C PHE A 180 23.18 3.41 -4.25
N ASP A 181 22.82 3.46 -2.97
CA ASP A 181 22.99 2.36 -2.04
C ASP A 181 21.76 1.45 -2.12
N LYS A 182 21.70 0.62 -3.16
CA LYS A 182 20.61 -0.33 -3.38
C LYS A 182 20.48 -1.35 -2.25
N ASN A 183 21.57 -1.69 -1.56
CA ASN A 183 21.54 -2.62 -0.43
C ASN A 183 20.75 -2.02 0.74
N ARG A 184 20.97 -0.74 1.04
CA ARG A 184 20.19 -0.04 2.05
C ARG A 184 18.71 0.08 1.66
N ILE A 185 18.41 0.42 0.40
CA ILE A 185 17.02 0.47 -0.10
C ILE A 185 16.35 -0.91 0.06
N LYS A 186 17.04 -1.98 -0.33
CA LYS A 186 16.56 -3.36 -0.19
C LYS A 186 16.22 -3.71 1.25
N HIS A 187 17.10 -3.38 2.19
CA HIS A 187 16.92 -3.66 3.61
C HIS A 187 15.65 -3.00 4.17
N ASP A 188 15.44 -1.71 3.88
CA ASP A 188 14.25 -0.97 4.33
C ASP A 188 12.96 -1.55 3.71
N LEU A 189 13.00 -1.95 2.43
CA LEU A 189 11.88 -2.64 1.77
C LEU A 189 11.57 -3.99 2.42
N GLU A 190 12.58 -4.80 2.75
CA GLU A 190 12.40 -6.10 3.40
C GLU A 190 11.72 -5.97 4.77
N ILE A 191 12.15 -4.99 5.58
CA ILE A 191 11.52 -4.67 6.87
C ILE A 191 10.06 -4.29 6.64
N ALA A 192 9.79 -3.36 5.71
CA ALA A 192 8.45 -2.87 5.48
C ALA A 192 7.50 -3.95 4.93
N ILE A 193 7.97 -4.85 4.06
CA ILE A 193 7.15 -5.94 3.52
C ILE A 193 6.65 -6.87 4.61
N ASN A 194 7.48 -7.16 5.62
CA ASN A 194 7.14 -8.10 6.69
C ASN A 194 5.86 -7.68 7.45
N ASP A 195 5.69 -6.38 7.70
CA ASP A 195 4.53 -5.85 8.43
C ASP A 195 3.22 -5.86 7.63
N TYR A 196 3.28 -6.03 6.30
CA TYR A 196 2.12 -5.96 5.41
C TYR A 196 1.93 -7.22 4.54
N GLY A 197 2.64 -8.31 4.85
CA GLY A 197 2.67 -9.54 4.05
C GLY A 197 1.33 -10.25 3.86
N LEU A 198 0.31 -9.96 4.69
CA LEU A 198 -1.05 -10.48 4.50
C LEU A 198 -1.88 -9.71 3.45
N CYS A 199 -1.37 -8.61 2.90
CA CYS A 199 -2.05 -7.86 1.84
C CYS A 199 -2.12 -8.71 0.55
N PRO A 200 -3.32 -9.03 0.02
CA PRO A 200 -3.45 -9.90 -1.15
C PRO A 200 -2.86 -9.35 -2.46
N VAL A 201 -2.57 -8.05 -2.50
CA VAL A 201 -2.08 -7.35 -3.70
C VAL A 201 -0.66 -6.80 -3.50
N LEU A 202 -0.07 -6.96 -2.31
CA LEU A 202 1.35 -6.69 -2.15
C LEU A 202 2.10 -7.82 -2.84
N ASN A 203 2.95 -7.48 -3.80
CA ASN A 203 3.73 -8.46 -4.54
C ASN A 203 5.22 -8.24 -4.23
N ARG A 204 5.77 -9.12 -3.38
CA ARG A 204 7.18 -9.02 -2.95
C ARG A 204 8.14 -9.05 -4.13
N GLN A 205 7.87 -9.91 -5.12
CA GLN A 205 8.71 -10.08 -6.29
C GLN A 205 8.76 -8.79 -7.14
N SER A 206 7.60 -8.18 -7.41
CA SER A 206 7.50 -6.93 -8.17
C SER A 206 8.21 -5.77 -7.48
N VAL A 207 8.20 -5.72 -6.15
CA VAL A 207 8.94 -4.71 -5.37
C VAL A 207 10.45 -4.84 -5.64
N PHE A 208 11.01 -6.04 -5.55
CA PHE A 208 12.44 -6.24 -5.77
C PHE A 208 12.83 -6.14 -7.24
N GLU A 209 11.99 -6.57 -8.18
CA GLU A 209 12.19 -6.31 -9.60
C GLU A 209 12.21 -4.81 -9.91
N THR A 210 11.38 -4.01 -9.22
CA THR A 210 11.41 -2.55 -9.33
C THR A 210 12.76 -2.00 -8.84
N LEU A 211 13.29 -2.51 -7.73
CA LEU A 211 14.61 -2.12 -7.21
C LEU A 211 15.74 -2.47 -8.19
N GLU A 212 15.71 -3.67 -8.77
CA GLU A 212 16.71 -4.09 -9.75
C GLU A 212 16.66 -3.24 -11.03
N LYS A 213 15.45 -2.85 -11.46
CA LYS A 213 15.23 -1.99 -12.63
C LYS A 213 15.71 -0.54 -12.43
N LEU A 214 15.86 -0.07 -11.19
CA LEU A 214 16.51 1.21 -10.95
C LEU A 214 17.96 1.16 -11.43
N PRO A 215 18.51 2.22 -12.03
CA PRO A 215 19.92 2.24 -12.41
C PRO A 215 20.79 2.22 -11.16
N ASP A 216 21.96 1.59 -11.20
CA ASP A 216 22.93 1.65 -10.08
C ASP A 216 23.45 3.07 -9.87
N SER A 217 23.46 3.86 -10.95
CA SER A 217 23.92 5.23 -10.90
C SER A 217 23.28 6.10 -11.99
N ILE A 218 23.04 7.36 -11.65
CA ILE A 218 22.35 8.36 -12.47
C ILE A 218 23.28 9.52 -12.75
N ASN A 219 23.32 9.96 -14.01
CA ASN A 219 23.85 11.28 -14.35
C ASN A 219 22.65 12.17 -14.73
N PRO A 220 22.21 13.09 -13.85
CA PRO A 220 21.07 13.97 -14.13
C PRO A 220 21.24 14.82 -15.39
N LYS A 221 22.48 15.11 -15.82
CA LYS A 221 22.72 15.83 -17.09
C LYS A 221 22.41 15.00 -18.33
N LYS A 222 22.31 13.67 -18.20
CA LYS A 222 22.13 12.72 -19.31
C LYS A 222 20.84 11.92 -19.21
N ASP A 223 20.28 11.75 -18.02
CA ASP A 223 19.02 11.04 -17.81
C ASP A 223 17.88 12.04 -17.57
N PRO A 224 16.96 12.22 -18.52
CA PRO A 224 15.90 13.22 -18.44
C PRO A 224 14.82 12.90 -17.40
N LYS A 225 14.92 11.75 -16.69
CA LYS A 225 14.03 11.38 -15.59
C LYS A 225 14.48 11.97 -14.25
N TRP A 226 15.67 12.56 -14.17
CA TRP A 226 16.29 12.99 -12.91
C TRP A 226 16.92 14.37 -13.03
N ASP A 227 16.84 15.13 -11.94
CA ASP A 227 17.51 16.41 -11.75
C ASP A 227 18.41 16.37 -10.51
N TYR A 228 19.36 17.30 -10.44
CA TYR A 228 20.07 17.56 -9.19
C TYR A 228 19.14 18.20 -8.17
N ARG A 229 19.25 17.74 -6.92
CA ARG A 229 18.78 18.48 -5.76
C ARG A 229 19.95 19.30 -5.23
N THR A 230 19.78 20.62 -5.19
CA THR A 230 20.83 21.55 -4.77
C THR A 230 20.53 22.18 -3.42
N SER A 231 21.59 22.60 -2.74
CA SER A 231 21.58 23.39 -1.50
C SER A 231 22.41 24.64 -1.74
N TYR A 232 21.93 25.80 -1.28
CA TYR A 232 22.62 27.08 -1.45
C TYR A 232 23.59 27.30 -0.29
N GLU A 233 24.89 27.13 -0.54
CA GLU A 233 25.91 27.09 0.51
C GLU A 233 27.08 28.03 0.20
N LYS A 234 27.76 28.48 1.26
CA LYS A 234 28.92 29.36 1.16
C LYS A 234 30.21 28.54 1.05
N VAL A 235 30.81 28.51 -0.14
CA VAL A 235 32.07 27.82 -0.42
C VAL A 235 33.15 28.85 -0.71
N LYS A 236 34.25 28.80 0.06
CA LYS A 236 35.40 29.72 -0.10
C LYS A 236 35.04 31.22 -0.13
N GLY A 237 33.96 31.61 0.56
CA GLY A 237 33.53 33.01 0.66
C GLY A 237 32.38 33.40 -0.27
N GLU A 238 32.07 32.59 -1.29
CA GLU A 238 31.02 32.84 -2.26
C GLU A 238 29.86 31.86 -2.07
N TYR A 239 28.63 32.31 -2.35
CA TYR A 239 27.48 31.43 -2.31
C TYR A 239 27.27 30.77 -3.67
N GLN A 240 27.03 29.47 -3.63
CA GLN A 240 26.83 28.66 -4.83
C GLN A 240 25.86 27.51 -4.55
N ASP A 241 25.16 27.07 -5.60
CA ASP A 241 24.34 25.87 -5.57
C ASP A 241 25.23 24.63 -5.60
N ILE A 242 25.19 23.84 -4.52
CA ILE A 242 25.91 22.58 -4.40
C ILE A 242 24.91 21.44 -4.59
N ALA A 243 25.24 20.47 -5.45
CA ALA A 243 24.45 19.25 -5.56
C ALA A 243 24.58 18.42 -4.26
N VAL A 244 23.45 18.24 -3.58
CA VAL A 244 23.34 17.48 -2.32
C VAL A 244 22.52 16.19 -2.45
N GLY A 245 21.95 15.95 -3.63
CA GLY A 245 21.28 14.71 -3.96
C GLY A 245 20.66 14.75 -5.34
N ILE A 246 19.73 13.83 -5.58
CA ILE A 246 18.92 13.79 -6.80
C ILE A 246 17.44 13.96 -6.47
N LYS A 247 16.69 14.45 -7.44
CA LYS A 247 15.23 14.48 -7.41
C LYS A 247 14.67 13.94 -8.73
N PRO A 248 13.53 13.25 -8.73
CA PRO A 248 12.94 12.72 -9.93
C PRO A 248 12.06 13.74 -10.63
N ILE A 249 11.93 13.62 -11.94
CA ILE A 249 10.80 14.17 -12.67
C ILE A 249 9.64 13.17 -12.50
N ILE A 250 8.74 13.43 -11.54
CA ILE A 250 7.73 12.47 -11.07
C ILE A 250 6.93 11.82 -12.21
N GLN A 251 6.57 12.57 -13.25
CA GLN A 251 5.79 12.06 -14.38
C GLN A 251 6.56 11.03 -15.22
N LYS A 252 7.89 11.00 -15.15
CA LYS A 252 8.75 10.14 -15.98
C LYS A 252 9.24 8.88 -15.28
N ILE A 253 9.05 8.78 -13.96
CA ILE A 253 9.54 7.64 -13.16
C ILE A 253 8.54 6.49 -13.04
N ASN A 254 7.29 6.65 -13.51
CA ASN A 254 6.33 5.54 -13.57
C ASN A 254 6.83 4.38 -14.45
N GLY A 255 7.80 4.63 -15.34
CA GLY A 255 8.46 3.61 -16.14
C GLY A 255 9.24 2.58 -15.32
N TYR A 256 9.54 2.83 -14.04
CA TYR A 256 10.16 1.84 -13.15
C TYR A 256 9.15 0.85 -12.57
N VAL A 257 7.85 1.18 -12.56
CA VAL A 257 6.80 0.31 -12.03
C VAL A 257 6.72 -0.98 -12.84
N ILE A 258 6.68 -2.11 -12.13
CA ILE A 258 6.47 -3.45 -12.69
C ILE A 258 4.97 -3.74 -12.84
N GLY A 259 4.62 -4.52 -13.86
CA GLY A 259 3.25 -4.87 -14.21
C GLY A 259 2.69 -4.05 -15.38
N SER A 260 1.39 -4.20 -15.66
CA SER A 260 0.69 -3.52 -16.75
C SER A 260 0.19 -2.13 -16.36
N TYR A 261 -0.13 -1.92 -15.08
CA TYR A 261 -0.62 -0.64 -14.59
C TYR A 261 0.47 0.44 -14.62
N ARG A 262 0.12 1.66 -15.02
CA ARG A 262 1.01 2.82 -15.05
C ARG A 262 0.40 3.93 -14.19
N PRO A 263 0.91 4.15 -12.97
CA PRO A 263 0.35 5.17 -12.10
C PRO A 263 0.60 6.57 -12.67
N THR A 264 -0.32 7.47 -12.31
CA THR A 264 -0.24 8.90 -12.56
C THR A 264 -0.39 9.64 -11.25
N TRP A 265 0.47 10.63 -11.01
CA TRP A 265 0.45 11.41 -9.77
C TRP A 265 0.10 12.86 -10.09
N HIS A 266 -0.76 13.44 -9.27
CA HIS A 266 -1.09 14.85 -9.33
C HIS A 266 -0.07 15.60 -8.46
N LEU A 267 0.71 16.47 -9.08
CA LEU A 267 1.55 17.41 -8.35
C LEU A 267 0.64 18.54 -7.88
N GLU A 268 0.73 18.89 -6.60
CA GLU A 268 0.20 20.17 -6.15
C GLU A 268 1.06 21.25 -6.81
N GLU A 269 0.45 22.11 -7.64
CA GLU A 269 1.13 23.30 -8.12
C GLU A 269 1.47 24.16 -6.91
N ASP A 270 2.73 24.59 -6.80
CA ASP A 270 3.12 25.56 -5.78
C ASP A 270 2.20 26.77 -5.94
N SER A 271 1.32 27.00 -4.95
CA SER A 271 0.44 28.16 -4.90
C SER A 271 1.22 29.43 -4.57
N ASN A 272 2.22 29.76 -5.40
CA ASN A 272 3.01 30.98 -5.32
C ASN A 272 2.66 32.00 -6.41
N ASP A 273 1.74 31.69 -7.33
CA ASP A 273 1.12 32.72 -8.19
C ASP A 273 -0.10 33.34 -7.50
N LEU A 274 0.17 34.12 -6.46
CA LEU A 274 -0.77 35.13 -5.93
C LEU A 274 -0.40 36.55 -6.36
N ASN A 275 0.32 36.75 -7.46
CA ASN A 275 0.65 38.09 -7.93
C ASN A 275 0.87 38.19 -9.46
N GLU A 276 -0.03 37.67 -10.28
CA GLU A 276 -0.19 38.23 -11.63
C GLU A 276 -1.54 37.81 -12.22
N ILE A 277 -2.51 38.72 -12.15
CA ILE A 277 -3.62 38.98 -13.10
C ILE A 277 -4.62 39.83 -12.31
N THR A 278 -4.51 41.16 -12.45
CA THR A 278 -5.63 42.07 -12.78
C THR A 278 -5.12 43.52 -12.80
N SER A 279 -4.26 43.85 -13.78
CA SER A 279 -4.01 45.23 -14.21
C SER A 279 -4.68 45.55 -15.55
N THR A 280 -5.88 45.03 -15.78
CA THR A 280 -6.76 45.50 -16.87
C THR A 280 -8.19 45.68 -16.36
N LYS A 281 -8.38 46.62 -15.42
CA LYS A 281 -9.69 47.23 -15.21
C LYS A 281 -9.84 48.43 -16.13
N GLU A 282 -10.32 48.12 -17.33
CA GLU A 282 -10.96 49.09 -18.19
C GLU A 282 -12.18 49.69 -17.49
N LYS A 283 -12.28 51.02 -17.56
CA LYS A 283 -13.34 51.83 -16.97
C LYS A 283 -14.69 51.45 -17.59
N LYS A 284 -15.66 51.07 -16.77
CA LYS A 284 -17.05 51.53 -16.92
C LYS A 284 -17.76 51.57 -15.57
N ARG A 285 -18.17 52.80 -15.20
CA ARG A 285 -18.94 53.15 -14.01
C ARG A 285 -20.36 52.59 -14.13
N THR A 286 -20.84 51.97 -13.06
CA THR A 286 -22.25 52.10 -12.66
C THR A 286 -22.36 52.14 -11.13
N LYS A 287 -23.09 53.14 -10.65
CA LYS A 287 -23.17 53.60 -9.25
C LYS A 287 -23.77 52.52 -8.35
N ILE A 288 -23.12 52.25 -7.21
CA ILE A 288 -23.74 51.57 -6.05
C ILE A 288 -23.90 52.60 -4.93
N THR A 289 -25.15 52.99 -4.70
CA THR A 289 -25.63 53.66 -3.50
C THR A 289 -25.61 52.69 -2.32
N LYS A 290 -24.97 53.09 -1.21
CA LYS A 290 -24.94 52.34 0.06
C LYS A 290 -26.33 52.26 0.69
N PRO A 291 -26.71 51.13 1.33
CA PRO A 291 -27.62 51.17 2.46
C PRO A 291 -26.95 50.73 3.78
N LYS A 292 -27.43 51.34 4.86
CA LYS A 292 -27.00 51.21 6.26
C LYS A 292 -27.63 49.99 6.96
N LYS A 293 -26.89 49.48 7.95
CA LYS A 293 -27.22 48.74 9.20
C LYS A 293 -28.62 48.09 9.41
N LYS A 294 -28.54 46.79 9.75
CA LYS A 294 -29.26 45.95 10.75
C LYS A 294 -30.80 45.85 10.74
N SER A 295 -31.33 44.62 10.67
CA SER A 295 -32.43 44.17 11.54
C SER A 295 -32.42 42.66 11.82
N LYS A 296 -32.91 42.33 13.02
CA LYS A 296 -33.15 41.01 13.63
C LYS A 296 -34.20 40.23 12.82
N ILE A 297 -34.05 38.92 12.64
CA ILE A 297 -35.15 37.94 12.37
C ILE A 297 -34.68 36.46 12.40
N ILE A 298 -33.38 36.14 12.36
CA ILE A 298 -32.95 34.73 12.21
C ILE A 298 -32.88 33.94 13.55
N TRP A 299 -33.06 34.59 14.70
CA TRP A 299 -32.99 33.92 16.02
C TRP A 299 -34.33 33.39 16.57
N TRP A 300 -35.46 33.60 15.87
CA TRP A 300 -36.77 33.09 16.31
C TRP A 300 -37.08 31.66 15.82
N VAL A 301 -36.43 31.20 14.75
CA VAL A 301 -36.73 29.89 14.14
C VAL A 301 -36.06 28.73 14.88
N ILE A 302 -34.93 28.97 15.54
CA ILE A 302 -34.21 27.93 16.31
C ILE A 302 -34.81 27.75 17.71
N GLY A 303 -35.40 28.81 18.30
CA GLY A 303 -36.04 28.74 19.62
C GLY A 303 -37.39 28.02 19.65
N LEU A 304 -38.16 28.06 18.56
CA LEU A 304 -39.48 27.41 18.47
C LEU A 304 -39.40 25.89 18.22
N LEU A 305 -38.31 25.40 17.61
CA LEU A 305 -38.11 23.96 17.39
C LEU A 305 -37.65 23.21 18.65
N ILE A 306 -36.97 23.89 19.58
CA ILE A 306 -36.54 23.31 20.86
C ILE A 306 -37.72 23.19 21.84
N LEU A 307 -38.70 24.10 21.78
CA LEU A 307 -39.88 24.06 22.65
C LEU A 307 -40.87 22.93 22.25
N PHE A 308 -40.96 22.58 20.97
CA PHE A 308 -41.78 21.46 20.49
C PHE A 308 -41.17 20.08 20.80
N TYR A 309 -39.84 19.99 20.95
CA TYR A 309 -39.18 18.72 21.28
C TYR A 309 -39.32 18.34 22.77
N PHE A 310 -39.54 19.32 23.66
CA PHE A 310 -39.73 19.07 25.10
C PHE A 310 -41.19 18.88 25.55
N LEU A 311 -42.18 19.13 24.68
CA LEU A 311 -43.61 18.92 24.98
C LEU A 311 -44.19 17.63 24.37
N GLY A 312 -43.37 16.81 23.68
CA GLY A 312 -43.78 15.58 23.01
C GLY A 312 -43.37 14.26 23.70
N LYS A 313 -42.85 14.32 24.94
CA LYS A 313 -42.63 13.14 25.79
C LYS A 313 -43.28 13.36 27.15
N SER A 314 -44.58 13.08 27.22
CA SER A 314 -45.26 12.65 28.43
C SER A 314 -46.25 11.55 28.07
#